data_AF-A0A1Y3XCR2-F1
#
_entry.id   AF-A0A1Y3XCR2-F1
#
_cell.length_a   1.000
_cell.length_b   1.000
_cell.length_c   1.000
_cell.angle_alpha   90.00
_cell.angle_beta   90.00
_cell.angle_gamma   90.00
#
_symmetry.space_group_name_H-M   'P 1'
#
loop_
_entity.id
_entity.type
_entity.pdbx_description
1 polymer ?
#
loop_
_entity_poly.entity_id
_entity_poly.type
_entity_poly.pdbx_seq_one_letter_code
_entity_poly.pdbx_strand_id
1 'polypeptide(L)'
;MSGAAAAGLDVGVYLYSYIDSEEHARIAAARALELLAGRALTMPLVLDYEHGSKYAGYGRAKNTAICNAFMEVVAAAGYLPMFYSYKSFCDSYMDMKTLDQYEGLWIANYTGKIGVDNAAVWQHSSSGSVPGVAGRCDLNRMYCDLPRIIRESCAPEKTEFRPISGKQLEVFDASRCEYFTAPDINAVVMNADGRTDKLPEGAYKVLALADGLVDGYPMAQIEYGGLLVYVAILDDRCRIIDGPVDSLTMRLTPVPNEGDRRNIENHCKGLGFAAEWLW
;
A
#
# COMPACT_ATOMS: atom_id res chain seq x y z
N MET A 1 1.27 -15.59 1.09
CA MET A 1 1.36 -14.14 0.78
C MET A 1 2.71 -13.75 0.18
N SER A 2 3.83 -13.91 0.89
CA SER A 2 5.14 -13.40 0.44
C SER A 2 5.59 -13.88 -0.95
N GLY A 3 5.37 -15.15 -1.31
CA GLY A 3 5.74 -15.65 -2.65
C GLY A 3 4.92 -15.04 -3.80
N ALA A 4 3.63 -14.77 -3.57
CA ALA A 4 2.76 -14.13 -4.56
C ALA A 4 3.13 -12.65 -4.75
N ALA A 5 3.32 -11.93 -3.63
CA ALA A 5 3.75 -10.53 -3.66
C ALA A 5 5.12 -10.38 -4.33
N ALA A 6 6.09 -11.25 -4.02
CA ALA A 6 7.42 -11.24 -4.66
C ALA A 6 7.36 -11.54 -6.17
N ALA A 7 6.30 -12.19 -6.65
CA ALA A 7 6.06 -12.43 -8.06
C ALA A 7 5.25 -11.30 -8.74
N GLY A 8 4.96 -10.20 -8.04
CA GLY A 8 4.19 -9.06 -8.55
C GLY A 8 2.69 -9.33 -8.66
N LEU A 9 2.17 -10.36 -7.98
CA LEU A 9 0.74 -10.67 -7.97
C LEU A 9 0.01 -9.90 -6.88
N ASP A 10 -1.22 -9.50 -7.17
CA ASP A 10 -2.11 -8.93 -6.18
C ASP A 10 -2.57 -9.98 -5.15
N VAL A 11 -2.58 -9.59 -3.86
CA VAL A 11 -2.78 -10.53 -2.75
C VAL A 11 -3.92 -10.10 -1.84
N GLY A 12 -4.86 -11.02 -1.65
CA GLY A 12 -5.96 -10.95 -0.69
C GLY A 12 -5.99 -12.21 0.14
N VAL A 13 -6.83 -12.22 1.17
CA VAL A 13 -7.01 -13.39 2.02
C VAL A 13 -8.48 -13.56 2.35
N TYR A 14 -8.88 -14.79 2.64
CA TYR A 14 -10.21 -15.10 3.11
C TYR A 14 -10.16 -15.86 4.43
N LEU A 15 -11.20 -15.70 5.24
CA LEU A 15 -11.44 -16.46 6.45
C LEU A 15 -12.65 -17.38 6.26
N TYR A 16 -12.41 -18.68 6.16
CA TYR A 16 -13.47 -19.67 6.24
C TYR A 16 -14.09 -19.69 7.64
N SER A 17 -15.41 -19.56 7.73
CA SER A 17 -16.06 -19.23 8.99
C SER A 17 -16.96 -20.35 9.53
N TYR A 18 -16.97 -20.43 10.87
CA TYR A 18 -17.99 -21.13 11.67
C TYR A 18 -18.54 -20.18 12.75
N ILE A 19 -18.76 -18.91 12.39
CA ILE A 19 -19.09 -17.83 13.32
C ILE A 19 -20.58 -17.89 13.68
N ASP A 20 -20.93 -17.78 14.96
CA ASP A 20 -22.32 -17.94 15.44
C ASP A 20 -22.96 -16.72 16.10
N SER A 21 -22.19 -15.63 16.21
CA SER A 21 -22.62 -14.35 16.77
C SER A 21 -21.82 -13.20 16.16
N GLU A 22 -22.38 -11.98 16.21
CA GLU A 22 -21.69 -10.77 15.80
C GLU A 22 -20.39 -10.56 16.58
N GLU A 23 -20.40 -10.88 17.87
CA GLU A 23 -19.21 -10.74 18.72
C GLU A 23 -18.07 -11.66 18.28
N HIS A 24 -18.40 -12.93 17.98
CA HIS A 24 -17.41 -13.84 17.40
C HIS A 24 -16.96 -13.37 16.01
N ALA A 25 -17.80 -12.65 15.26
CA ALA A 25 -17.41 -12.06 13.99
C ALA A 25 -16.38 -10.94 14.16
N ARG A 26 -16.58 -10.06 15.15
CA ARG A 26 -15.63 -9.00 15.50
C ARG A 26 -14.30 -9.58 15.98
N ILE A 27 -14.33 -10.60 16.84
CA ILE A 27 -13.13 -11.31 17.31
C ILE A 27 -12.39 -11.97 16.13
N ALA A 28 -13.12 -12.63 15.23
CA ALA A 28 -12.55 -13.27 14.05
C ALA A 28 -11.89 -12.26 13.10
N ALA A 29 -12.53 -11.12 12.86
CA ALA A 29 -11.97 -10.01 12.08
C ALA A 29 -10.70 -9.46 12.73
N ALA A 30 -10.74 -9.19 14.04
CA ALA A 30 -9.57 -8.72 14.79
C ALA A 30 -8.38 -9.70 14.71
N ARG A 31 -8.63 -11.01 14.83
CA ARG A 31 -7.57 -12.01 14.67
C ARG A 31 -7.05 -12.13 13.24
N ALA A 32 -7.91 -12.00 12.23
CA ALA A 32 -7.44 -11.94 10.84
C ALA A 32 -6.51 -10.74 10.62
N LEU A 33 -6.87 -9.56 11.15
CA LEU A 33 -6.05 -8.35 11.08
C LEU A 33 -4.73 -8.48 11.83
N GLU A 34 -4.71 -9.14 13.00
CA GLU A 34 -3.47 -9.43 13.72
C GLU A 34 -2.53 -10.35 12.96
N LEU A 35 -3.06 -11.37 12.28
CA LEU A 35 -2.26 -12.26 11.43
C LEU A 35 -1.71 -11.53 10.18
N LEU A 36 -2.39 -10.46 9.77
CA LEU A 36 -1.97 -9.56 8.71
C LEU A 36 -1.02 -8.46 9.18
N ALA A 37 -0.75 -8.32 10.48
CA ALA A 37 0.09 -7.25 11.00
C ALA A 37 1.45 -7.19 10.26
N GLY A 38 1.80 -5.99 9.78
CA GLY A 38 3.00 -5.75 8.98
C GLY A 38 2.92 -6.23 7.52
N ARG A 39 1.74 -6.58 7.02
CA ARG A 39 1.50 -6.99 5.62
C ARG A 39 0.41 -6.14 5.00
N ALA A 40 0.72 -5.44 3.91
CA ALA A 40 -0.29 -4.79 3.09
C ALA A 40 -1.03 -5.82 2.23
N LEU A 41 -2.34 -5.63 2.06
CA LEU A 41 -3.14 -6.35 1.08
C LEU A 41 -3.39 -5.44 -0.13
N THR A 42 -3.32 -6.01 -1.32
CA THR A 42 -3.74 -5.34 -2.56
C THR A 42 -5.05 -5.89 -3.11
N MET A 43 -5.64 -6.87 -2.41
CA MET A 43 -6.99 -7.41 -2.63
C MET A 43 -7.74 -7.52 -1.29
N PRO A 44 -9.08 -7.70 -1.29
CA PRO A 44 -9.88 -7.64 -0.07
C PRO A 44 -9.48 -8.65 1.01
N LEU A 45 -9.87 -8.32 2.25
CA LEU A 45 -10.03 -9.31 3.32
C LEU A 45 -11.47 -9.83 3.29
N VAL A 46 -11.62 -11.11 2.95
CA VAL A 46 -12.91 -11.73 2.64
C VAL A 46 -13.41 -12.57 3.83
N LEU A 47 -14.66 -12.40 4.22
CA LEU A 47 -15.38 -13.39 5.01
C LEU A 47 -15.97 -14.46 4.09
N ASP A 48 -15.50 -15.70 4.20
CA ASP A 48 -16.11 -16.84 3.52
C ASP A 48 -17.19 -17.45 4.42
N TYR A 49 -18.44 -17.29 4.00
CA TYR A 49 -19.63 -17.63 4.78
C TYR A 49 -20.55 -18.57 4.00
N GLU A 50 -20.17 -19.84 3.97
CA GLU A 50 -20.84 -20.83 3.11
C GLU A 50 -21.25 -22.12 3.84
N HIS A 51 -21.07 -22.22 5.15
CA HIS A 51 -21.39 -23.45 5.89
C HIS A 51 -22.91 -23.63 6.12
N GLY A 52 -23.62 -24.03 5.06
CA GLY A 52 -25.08 -24.11 4.97
C GLY A 52 -25.77 -24.79 6.16
N SER A 53 -25.25 -25.93 6.63
CA SER A 53 -25.86 -26.66 7.75
C SER A 53 -25.78 -25.92 9.09
N LYS A 54 -24.79 -25.04 9.27
CA LYS A 54 -24.66 -24.22 10.48
C LYS A 54 -25.59 -23.01 10.39
N TYR A 55 -25.57 -22.33 9.25
CA TYR A 55 -26.21 -21.02 9.11
C TYR A 55 -27.69 -21.07 8.72
N ALA A 56 -28.18 -22.23 8.24
CA ALA A 56 -29.60 -22.41 7.94
C ALA A 56 -30.50 -22.19 9.17
N GLY A 57 -30.03 -22.52 10.38
CA GLY A 57 -30.79 -22.36 11.62
C GLY A 57 -30.85 -20.95 12.20
N TYR A 58 -30.08 -20.01 11.65
CA TYR A 58 -29.96 -18.65 12.21
C TYR A 58 -30.97 -17.66 11.63
N GLY A 59 -31.49 -17.95 10.44
CA GLY A 59 -32.35 -17.03 9.70
C GLY A 59 -31.60 -15.84 9.13
N ARG A 60 -32.25 -15.15 8.17
CA ARG A 60 -31.62 -14.09 7.36
C ARG A 60 -31.05 -12.95 8.18
N ALA A 61 -31.82 -12.44 9.14
CA ALA A 61 -31.42 -11.30 9.96
C ALA A 61 -30.12 -11.57 10.73
N LYS A 62 -30.03 -12.73 11.40
CA LYS A 62 -28.85 -13.07 12.19
C LYS A 62 -27.61 -13.32 11.32
N ASN A 63 -27.76 -14.06 10.21
CA ASN A 63 -26.63 -14.28 9.30
C ASN A 63 -26.08 -12.97 8.72
N THR A 64 -27.00 -12.07 8.33
CA THR A 64 -26.64 -10.74 7.81
C THR A 64 -25.93 -9.89 8.86
N ALA A 65 -26.43 -9.88 10.10
CA ALA A 65 -25.80 -9.16 11.20
C ALA A 65 -24.38 -9.68 11.50
N ILE A 66 -24.18 -11.00 11.51
CA ILE A 66 -22.85 -11.62 11.70
C ILE A 66 -21.89 -11.15 10.60
N CYS A 67 -22.31 -11.19 9.34
CA CYS A 67 -21.48 -10.75 8.23
C CYS A 67 -21.16 -9.27 8.33
N ASN A 68 -22.17 -8.42 8.59
CA ASN A 68 -21.99 -6.99 8.76
C ASN A 68 -20.99 -6.66 9.87
N ALA A 69 -21.07 -7.33 11.03
CA ALA A 69 -20.16 -7.12 12.15
C ALA A 69 -18.68 -7.45 11.81
N PHE A 70 -18.44 -8.45 10.97
CA PHE A 70 -17.09 -8.72 10.47
C PHE A 70 -16.62 -7.60 9.51
N MET A 71 -17.48 -7.23 8.55
CA MET A 71 -17.17 -6.24 7.52
C MET A 71 -16.87 -4.86 8.13
N GLU A 72 -17.60 -4.45 9.17
CA GLU A 72 -17.38 -3.21 9.90
C GLU A 72 -15.99 -3.13 10.54
N VAL A 73 -15.54 -4.20 11.20
CA VAL A 73 -14.21 -4.22 11.85
C VAL A 73 -13.10 -4.15 10.81
N VAL A 74 -13.24 -4.86 9.70
CA VAL A 74 -12.26 -4.85 8.60
C VAL A 74 -12.19 -3.46 7.95
N ALA A 75 -13.34 -2.85 7.66
CA ALA A 75 -13.41 -1.49 7.14
C ALA A 75 -12.79 -0.47 8.10
N ALA A 76 -13.11 -0.56 9.39
CA ALA A 76 -12.59 0.34 10.42
C ALA A 76 -11.07 0.23 10.59
N ALA A 77 -10.48 -0.92 10.25
CA ALA A 77 -9.03 -1.14 10.25
C ALA A 77 -8.35 -0.66 8.95
N GLY A 78 -9.08 -0.05 8.02
CA GLY A 78 -8.55 0.48 6.77
C GLY A 78 -8.38 -0.56 5.66
N TYR A 79 -8.95 -1.75 5.79
CA TYR A 79 -8.92 -2.78 4.74
C TYR A 79 -10.25 -2.79 3.97
N LEU A 80 -10.23 -3.14 2.69
CA LEU A 80 -11.46 -3.35 1.93
C LEU A 80 -12.15 -4.64 2.41
N PRO A 81 -13.32 -4.56 3.07
CA PRO A 81 -14.04 -5.75 3.47
C PRO A 81 -14.76 -6.36 2.26
N MET A 82 -14.84 -7.70 2.20
CA MET A 82 -15.61 -8.41 1.19
C MET A 82 -16.29 -9.63 1.80
N PHE A 83 -17.47 -9.97 1.29
CA PHE A 83 -18.22 -11.16 1.68
C PHE A 83 -18.27 -12.14 0.51
N TYR A 84 -17.97 -13.41 0.79
CA TYR A 84 -18.11 -14.51 -0.15
C TYR A 84 -19.15 -15.52 0.32
N SER A 85 -19.98 -15.97 -0.63
CA SER A 85 -20.84 -17.15 -0.49
C SER A 85 -21.33 -17.63 -1.86
N TYR A 86 -22.15 -18.68 -1.90
CA TYR A 86 -22.76 -19.18 -3.13
C TYR A 86 -24.21 -18.72 -3.31
N LYS A 87 -24.65 -18.61 -4.57
CA LYS A 87 -25.96 -18.02 -4.94
C LYS A 87 -27.14 -18.56 -4.15
N SER A 88 -27.28 -19.88 -4.05
CA SER A 88 -28.40 -20.51 -3.33
C SER A 88 -28.38 -20.19 -1.83
N PHE A 89 -27.20 -20.00 -1.24
CA PHE A 89 -27.07 -19.59 0.16
C PHE A 89 -27.57 -18.17 0.35
N CYS A 90 -27.09 -17.22 -0.47
CA CYS A 90 -27.50 -15.83 -0.42
C CYS A 90 -29.01 -15.69 -0.58
N ASP A 91 -29.60 -16.37 -1.57
CA ASP A 91 -31.04 -16.33 -1.83
C ASP A 91 -31.87 -16.80 -0.63
N SER A 92 -31.40 -17.83 0.07
CA SER A 92 -32.14 -18.47 1.16
C SER A 92 -31.92 -17.77 2.50
N TYR A 93 -30.68 -17.36 2.77
CA TYR A 93 -30.20 -17.12 4.13
C TYR A 93 -29.58 -15.75 4.38
N MET A 94 -29.51 -14.86 3.38
CA MET A 94 -28.88 -13.54 3.51
C MET A 94 -29.79 -12.42 3.04
N ASP A 95 -29.92 -11.34 3.81
CA ASP A 95 -30.48 -10.09 3.31
C ASP A 95 -29.40 -9.28 2.58
N MET A 96 -29.29 -9.52 1.27
CA MET A 96 -28.25 -8.90 0.44
C MET A 96 -28.36 -7.38 0.39
N LYS A 97 -29.58 -6.83 0.51
CA LYS A 97 -29.79 -5.38 0.43
C LYS A 97 -29.09 -4.62 1.56
N THR A 98 -29.00 -5.22 2.75
CA THR A 98 -28.24 -4.64 3.87
C THR A 98 -26.74 -4.61 3.61
N LEU A 99 -26.24 -5.52 2.78
CA LEU A 99 -24.82 -5.64 2.47
C LEU A 99 -24.41 -4.85 1.23
N ASP A 100 -25.36 -4.32 0.45
CA ASP A 100 -25.10 -3.51 -0.76
C ASP A 100 -24.24 -2.26 -0.48
N GLN A 101 -24.18 -1.80 0.78
CA GLN A 101 -23.29 -0.70 1.19
C GLN A 101 -21.79 -1.04 1.05
N TYR A 102 -21.46 -2.33 1.04
CA TYR A 102 -20.12 -2.80 0.74
C TYR A 102 -20.10 -3.18 -0.73
N GLU A 103 -19.32 -2.47 -1.56
CA GLU A 103 -19.07 -2.82 -2.97
C GLU A 103 -18.37 -4.20 -3.14
N GLY A 104 -18.33 -5.03 -2.09
CA GLY A 104 -17.56 -6.25 -1.95
C GLY A 104 -18.42 -7.51 -1.83
N LEU A 105 -19.19 -7.84 -2.88
CA LEU A 105 -19.75 -9.18 -3.04
C LEU A 105 -18.88 -10.03 -3.97
N TRP A 106 -18.39 -11.16 -3.45
CA TRP A 106 -17.83 -12.26 -4.24
C TRP A 106 -18.82 -13.42 -4.25
N ILE A 107 -19.43 -13.71 -5.40
CA ILE A 107 -20.48 -14.72 -5.53
C ILE A 107 -19.98 -15.97 -6.24
N ALA A 108 -20.24 -17.15 -5.68
CA ALA A 108 -20.10 -18.42 -6.38
C ALA A 108 -21.39 -18.82 -7.09
N ASN A 109 -21.28 -19.08 -8.40
CA ASN A 109 -22.36 -19.63 -9.20
C ASN A 109 -21.82 -20.38 -10.42
N TYR A 110 -21.87 -21.71 -10.37
CA TYR A 110 -21.31 -22.57 -11.42
C TYR A 110 -22.33 -22.92 -12.53
N THR A 111 -23.47 -22.23 -12.57
CA THR A 111 -24.54 -22.48 -13.55
C THR A 111 -24.30 -21.81 -14.92
N GLY A 112 -23.12 -21.22 -15.13
CA GLY A 112 -22.76 -20.53 -16.38
C GLY A 112 -23.20 -19.06 -16.45
N LYS A 113 -23.80 -18.53 -15.38
CA LYS A 113 -24.13 -17.10 -15.23
C LYS A 113 -23.87 -16.64 -13.80
N ILE A 114 -23.63 -15.34 -13.61
CA ILE A 114 -23.38 -14.74 -12.30
C ILE A 114 -24.61 -14.86 -11.38
N GLY A 115 -25.80 -14.52 -11.90
CA GLY A 115 -27.08 -14.67 -11.20
C GLY A 115 -27.43 -13.57 -10.20
N VAL A 116 -26.57 -12.58 -9.99
CA VAL A 116 -26.82 -11.37 -9.21
C VAL A 116 -26.41 -10.14 -10.02
N ASP A 117 -27.03 -9.00 -9.76
CA ASP A 117 -26.76 -7.78 -10.54
C ASP A 117 -25.48 -7.06 -10.08
N ASN A 118 -25.17 -7.11 -8.78
CA ASN A 118 -24.07 -6.36 -8.17
C ASN A 118 -23.08 -7.31 -7.49
N ALA A 119 -22.11 -7.86 -8.24
CA ALA A 119 -21.00 -8.60 -7.68
C ALA A 119 -19.66 -8.11 -8.24
N ALA A 120 -18.71 -7.87 -7.34
CA ALA A 120 -17.35 -7.47 -7.70
C ALA A 120 -16.54 -8.64 -8.24
N VAL A 121 -16.82 -9.86 -7.75
CA VAL A 121 -16.15 -11.09 -8.20
C VAL A 121 -17.18 -12.20 -8.39
N TRP A 122 -17.06 -12.94 -9.48
CA TRP A 122 -17.84 -14.15 -9.76
C TRP A 122 -16.92 -15.37 -9.80
N GLN A 123 -17.07 -16.29 -8.84
CA GLN A 123 -16.49 -17.61 -8.94
C GLN A 123 -17.37 -18.48 -9.84
N HIS A 124 -16.86 -18.82 -11.02
CA HIS A 124 -17.61 -19.51 -12.05
C HIS A 124 -17.26 -20.99 -12.19
N SER A 125 -16.22 -21.48 -11.49
CA SER A 125 -15.85 -22.89 -11.46
C SER A 125 -15.01 -23.22 -10.23
N SER A 126 -15.15 -24.45 -9.71
CA SER A 126 -14.24 -25.09 -8.74
C SER A 126 -13.47 -26.28 -9.32
N SER A 127 -13.41 -26.34 -10.65
CA SER A 127 -12.80 -27.44 -11.42
C SER A 127 -11.84 -26.93 -12.49
N GLY A 128 -11.36 -25.71 -12.33
CA GLY A 128 -10.42 -25.09 -13.24
C GLY A 128 -9.04 -25.73 -13.21
N SER A 129 -8.26 -25.38 -14.21
CA SER A 129 -6.84 -25.72 -14.34
C SER A 129 -6.11 -24.49 -14.86
N VAL A 130 -5.11 -24.02 -14.12
CA VAL A 130 -4.27 -22.88 -14.47
C VAL A 130 -2.80 -23.34 -14.43
N PRO A 131 -2.00 -23.08 -15.48
CA PRO A 131 -0.57 -23.40 -15.46
C PRO A 131 0.12 -22.80 -14.22
N GLY A 132 0.89 -23.63 -13.50
CA GLY A 132 1.55 -23.24 -12.25
C GLY A 132 0.74 -23.55 -10.98
N VAL A 133 -0.53 -23.92 -11.09
CA VAL A 133 -1.35 -24.40 -9.97
C VAL A 133 -1.50 -25.91 -10.04
N ALA A 134 -1.10 -26.61 -8.98
CA ALA A 134 -1.23 -28.06 -8.92
C ALA A 134 -2.68 -28.48 -8.64
N GLY A 135 -3.21 -29.38 -9.45
CA GLY A 135 -4.56 -29.92 -9.28
C GLY A 135 -5.67 -28.97 -9.73
N ARG A 136 -6.87 -29.20 -9.21
CA ARG A 136 -8.04 -28.36 -9.51
C ARG A 136 -7.98 -27.06 -8.73
N CYS A 137 -8.40 -25.97 -9.35
CA CYS A 137 -8.50 -24.67 -8.70
C CYS A 137 -9.81 -23.96 -9.01
N ASP A 138 -10.16 -23.00 -8.16
CA ASP A 138 -11.29 -22.12 -8.39
C ASP A 138 -10.94 -21.08 -9.46
N LEU A 139 -11.91 -20.75 -10.32
CA LEU A 139 -11.78 -19.72 -11.35
C LEU A 139 -12.75 -18.59 -11.08
N ASN A 140 -12.21 -17.37 -11.11
CA ASN A 140 -12.92 -16.16 -10.76
C ASN A 140 -12.85 -15.16 -11.91
N ARG A 141 -13.93 -14.40 -12.11
CA ARG A 141 -13.97 -13.20 -12.95
C ARG A 141 -14.20 -12.01 -12.06
N MET A 142 -13.28 -11.06 -12.12
CA MET A 142 -13.37 -9.81 -11.39
C MET A 142 -14.00 -8.74 -12.29
N TYR A 143 -15.04 -8.07 -11.80
CA TYR A 143 -15.82 -7.05 -12.52
C TYR A 143 -15.57 -5.64 -11.99
N CYS A 144 -14.90 -5.51 -10.85
CA CYS A 144 -14.43 -4.26 -10.28
C CYS A 144 -12.90 -4.26 -10.21
N ASP A 145 -12.24 -3.13 -10.46
CA ASP A 145 -10.79 -3.02 -10.26
C ASP A 145 -10.46 -2.90 -8.76
N LEU A 146 -10.53 -4.04 -8.05
CA LEU A 146 -10.32 -4.12 -6.61
C LEU A 146 -8.93 -3.63 -6.19
N PRO A 147 -7.82 -3.96 -6.90
CA PRO A 147 -6.51 -3.39 -6.57
C PRO A 147 -6.50 -1.87 -6.62
N ARG A 148 -7.11 -1.26 -7.66
CA ARG A 148 -7.22 0.20 -7.75
C ARG A 148 -8.07 0.78 -6.63
N ILE A 149 -9.24 0.20 -6.35
CA ILE A 149 -10.12 0.64 -5.26
C ILE A 149 -9.38 0.62 -3.92
N ILE A 150 -8.61 -0.44 -3.64
CA ILE A 150 -7.84 -0.57 -2.40
C ILE A 150 -6.75 0.50 -2.33
N ARG A 151 -6.00 0.73 -3.41
CA ARG A 151 -4.99 1.81 -3.46
C ARG A 151 -5.60 3.19 -3.22
N GLU A 152 -6.78 3.46 -3.75
CA GLU A 152 -7.44 4.76 -3.66
C GLU A 152 -8.22 4.99 -2.34
N SER A 153 -8.84 3.94 -1.80
CA SER A 153 -9.88 4.04 -0.75
C SER A 153 -9.51 3.37 0.56
N CYS A 154 -8.53 2.45 0.55
CA CYS A 154 -8.10 1.67 1.70
C CYS A 154 -6.62 1.90 2.03
N ALA A 155 -5.99 2.91 1.43
CA ALA A 155 -4.68 3.33 1.88
C ALA A 155 -4.78 3.73 3.36
N PRO A 156 -3.88 3.23 4.25
CA PRO A 156 -3.71 3.85 5.56
C PRO A 156 -3.50 5.34 5.33
N GLU A 157 -4.10 6.19 6.18
CA GLU A 157 -4.13 7.68 6.11
C GLU A 157 -3.27 8.29 5.00
N LYS A 158 -3.87 9.06 4.07
CA LYS A 158 -3.19 9.78 2.96
C LYS A 158 -1.71 9.98 3.25
N THR A 159 -0.88 9.20 2.58
CA THR A 159 0.57 9.20 2.79
C THR A 159 1.10 10.62 2.77
N GLU A 160 1.65 11.07 3.89
CA GLU A 160 2.25 12.39 4.03
C GLU A 160 3.72 12.32 3.65
N PHE A 161 4.21 13.38 3.02
CA PHE A 161 5.64 13.52 2.74
C PHE A 161 6.29 14.25 3.91
N ARG A 162 7.02 13.50 4.74
CA ARG A 162 7.73 14.01 5.91
C ARG A 162 9.05 14.63 5.48
N PRO A 163 9.30 15.92 5.77
CA PRO A 163 10.55 16.57 5.41
C PRO A 163 11.76 15.89 6.04
N ILE A 164 12.84 15.74 5.27
CA ILE A 164 14.11 15.19 5.75
C ILE A 164 15.31 16.03 5.28
N SER A 165 16.44 15.88 5.97
CA SER A 165 17.70 16.52 5.63
C SER A 165 18.84 15.50 5.63
N GLY A 166 19.94 15.84 4.94
CA GLY A 166 21.15 14.99 4.92
C GLY A 166 21.02 13.68 4.15
N LYS A 167 19.98 13.50 3.33
CA LYS A 167 19.80 12.33 2.46
C LYS A 167 19.80 12.72 0.99
N GLN A 168 20.27 11.80 0.16
CA GLN A 168 20.19 11.90 -1.29
C GLN A 168 19.56 10.64 -1.89
N LEU A 169 18.89 10.80 -3.02
CA LEU A 169 18.46 9.72 -3.89
C LEU A 169 19.56 9.52 -4.94
N GLU A 170 20.23 8.38 -4.89
CA GLU A 170 21.17 7.96 -5.92
C GLU A 170 20.41 7.19 -7.00
N VAL A 171 20.46 7.67 -8.23
CA VAL A 171 19.98 6.97 -9.44
C VAL A 171 21.19 6.33 -10.11
N PHE A 172 21.17 5.01 -10.25
CA PHE A 172 22.27 4.22 -10.83
C PHE A 172 21.83 3.39 -12.04
N ASP A 173 20.55 3.49 -12.45
CA ASP A 173 20.08 3.03 -13.76
C ASP A 173 19.04 4.02 -14.31
N ALA A 174 19.52 5.01 -15.08
CA ALA A 174 18.67 6.02 -15.70
C ALA A 174 17.78 5.49 -16.82
N SER A 175 18.00 4.26 -17.33
CA SER A 175 17.15 3.72 -18.38
C SER A 175 15.74 3.37 -17.87
N ARG A 176 15.58 3.26 -16.54
CA ARG A 176 14.38 2.77 -15.88
C ARG A 176 13.83 3.68 -14.79
N CYS A 177 14.51 4.77 -14.41
CA CYS A 177 14.07 5.60 -13.28
C CYS A 177 13.08 6.69 -13.71
N GLU A 178 11.77 6.39 -13.72
CA GLU A 178 10.73 7.42 -13.90
C GLU A 178 10.70 8.42 -12.74
N TYR A 179 10.16 9.61 -13.02
CA TYR A 179 9.74 10.57 -12.00
C TYR A 179 8.35 11.11 -12.33
N PHE A 180 7.67 11.59 -11.29
CA PHE A 180 6.24 11.90 -11.32
C PHE A 180 5.97 13.33 -10.86
N THR A 181 4.93 13.94 -11.43
CA THR A 181 4.48 15.31 -11.12
C THR A 181 3.58 15.39 -9.87
N ALA A 182 3.09 14.24 -9.41
CA ALA A 182 2.29 14.06 -8.21
C ALA A 182 2.72 12.76 -7.51
N PRO A 183 2.35 12.53 -6.24
CA PRO A 183 2.57 11.24 -5.58
C PRO A 183 1.56 10.20 -6.12
N ASP A 184 1.74 9.83 -7.38
CA ASP A 184 0.93 8.90 -8.17
C ASP A 184 1.83 8.34 -9.28
N ILE A 185 1.95 7.02 -9.40
CA ILE A 185 2.81 6.40 -10.42
C ILE A 185 2.32 6.62 -11.86
N ASN A 186 1.08 7.08 -12.05
CA ASN A 186 0.52 7.43 -13.35
C ASN A 186 0.80 8.88 -13.75
N ALA A 187 1.27 9.72 -12.81
CA ALA A 187 1.60 11.12 -13.05
C ALA A 187 2.98 11.31 -13.72
N VAL A 188 3.34 10.38 -14.61
CA VAL A 188 4.61 10.34 -15.34
C VAL A 188 4.79 11.56 -16.23
N VAL A 189 6.04 12.04 -16.32
CA VAL A 189 6.43 13.02 -17.33
C VAL A 189 6.64 12.31 -18.67
N MET A 190 6.07 12.87 -19.74
CA MET A 190 6.17 12.30 -21.09
C MET A 190 7.08 13.17 -21.96
N ASN A 191 7.97 12.51 -22.69
CA ASN A 191 8.80 13.11 -23.72
C ASN A 191 8.03 13.28 -25.03
N ALA A 192 8.54 14.15 -25.91
CA ALA A 192 7.94 14.41 -27.22
C ALA A 192 7.90 13.17 -28.14
N ASP A 193 8.69 12.13 -27.83
CA ASP A 193 8.71 10.84 -28.52
C ASP A 193 7.63 9.85 -28.03
N GLY A 194 6.80 10.27 -27.06
CA GLY A 194 5.72 9.46 -26.49
C GLY A 194 6.19 8.44 -25.46
N ARG A 195 7.44 8.51 -25.00
CA ARG A 195 7.96 7.69 -23.89
C ARG A 195 7.97 8.49 -22.59
N THR A 196 7.93 7.79 -21.46
CA THR A 196 8.11 8.42 -20.15
C THR A 196 9.54 8.96 -20.03
N ASP A 197 9.68 10.16 -19.50
CA ASP A 197 10.98 10.73 -19.17
C ASP A 197 11.61 10.03 -17.96
N LYS A 198 12.93 10.10 -17.88
CA LYS A 198 13.72 9.42 -16.84
C LYS A 198 14.63 10.39 -16.11
N LEU A 199 14.83 10.14 -14.82
CA LEU A 199 15.90 10.80 -14.07
C LEU A 199 17.26 10.31 -14.56
N PRO A 200 18.17 11.22 -14.92
CA PRO A 200 19.56 10.88 -15.20
C PRO A 200 20.26 10.19 -14.02
N GLU A 201 21.36 9.50 -14.30
CA GLU A 201 22.21 8.94 -13.25
C GLU A 201 22.83 10.09 -12.45
N GLY A 202 22.83 9.97 -11.13
CA GLY A 202 23.30 11.03 -10.25
C GLY A 202 22.72 10.96 -8.85
N ALA A 203 23.06 11.96 -8.03
CA ALA A 203 22.58 12.08 -6.66
C ALA A 203 21.72 13.35 -6.51
N TYR A 204 20.48 13.17 -6.05
CA TYR A 204 19.49 14.23 -5.90
C TYR A 204 19.18 14.46 -4.44
N LYS A 205 19.10 15.71 -3.98
CA LYS A 205 18.72 16.01 -2.60
C LYS A 205 17.27 15.56 -2.35
N VAL A 206 17.08 14.77 -1.29
CA VAL A 206 15.73 14.36 -0.86
C VAL A 206 15.19 15.42 0.07
N LEU A 207 14.02 15.97 -0.30
CA LEU A 207 13.32 16.99 0.47
C LEU A 207 12.40 16.36 1.49
N ALA A 208 11.73 15.26 1.12
CA ALA A 208 10.83 14.53 1.98
C ALA A 208 10.72 13.05 1.55
N LEU A 209 10.33 12.19 2.48
CA LEU A 209 9.95 10.81 2.22
C LEU A 209 8.48 10.61 2.58
N ALA A 210 7.78 9.82 1.78
CA ALA A 210 6.48 9.29 2.14
C ALA A 210 6.57 8.51 3.47
N ASP A 211 5.65 8.76 4.40
CA ASP A 211 5.53 7.99 5.65
C ASP A 211 4.74 6.68 5.50
N GLY A 212 4.32 6.38 4.27
CA GLY A 212 3.65 5.16 3.83
C GLY A 212 4.03 4.81 2.38
N LEU A 213 3.26 3.90 1.77
CA LEU A 213 3.45 3.52 0.37
C LEU A 213 2.52 4.35 -0.52
N VAL A 214 3.06 4.86 -1.62
CA VAL A 214 2.31 5.51 -2.70
C VAL A 214 2.20 4.53 -3.85
N ASP A 215 0.97 4.09 -4.18
CA ASP A 215 0.69 3.04 -5.17
C ASP A 215 1.50 1.75 -4.99
N GLY A 216 1.81 1.41 -3.72
CA GLY A 216 2.59 0.22 -3.37
C GLY A 216 4.11 0.43 -3.33
N TYR A 217 4.60 1.64 -3.60
CA TYR A 217 6.02 1.96 -3.61
C TYR A 217 6.40 2.97 -2.52
N PRO A 218 7.55 2.81 -1.85
CA PRO A 218 8.14 3.91 -1.09
C PRO A 218 8.49 5.05 -2.05
N MET A 219 8.18 6.30 -1.71
CA MET A 219 8.44 7.46 -2.55
C MET A 219 9.29 8.52 -1.86
N ALA A 220 10.18 9.13 -2.64
CA ALA A 220 10.93 10.32 -2.29
C ALA A 220 10.41 11.54 -3.06
N GLN A 221 10.44 12.70 -2.42
CA GLN A 221 10.23 14.00 -3.04
C GLN A 221 11.58 14.69 -3.23
N ILE A 222 11.89 15.12 -4.45
CA ILE A 222 13.15 15.78 -4.82
C ILE A 222 12.88 17.05 -5.63
N GLU A 223 13.91 17.87 -5.82
CA GLU A 223 13.90 18.94 -6.81
C GLU A 223 14.63 18.48 -8.09
N TYR A 224 13.97 18.61 -9.23
CA TYR A 224 14.55 18.31 -10.55
C TYR A 224 14.01 19.28 -11.60
N GLY A 225 14.90 19.86 -12.40
CA GLY A 225 14.51 20.85 -13.42
C GLY A 225 13.86 22.12 -12.86
N GLY A 226 14.13 22.47 -11.60
CA GLY A 226 13.48 23.59 -10.89
C GLY A 226 12.03 23.31 -10.47
N LEU A 227 11.59 22.05 -10.57
CA LEU A 227 10.29 21.59 -10.14
C LEU A 227 10.44 20.59 -9.00
N LEU A 228 9.43 20.57 -8.15
CA LEU A 228 9.25 19.53 -7.15
C LEU A 228 8.65 18.30 -7.84
N VAL A 229 9.30 17.15 -7.69
CA VAL A 229 8.89 15.89 -8.32
C VAL A 229 8.96 14.72 -7.32
N TYR A 230 8.31 13.62 -7.67
CA TYR A 230 8.22 12.41 -6.86
C TYR A 230 8.91 11.25 -7.57
N VAL A 231 9.55 10.37 -6.80
CA VAL A 231 10.30 9.23 -7.34
C VAL A 231 10.01 7.99 -6.50
N ALA A 232 9.60 6.90 -7.15
CA ALA A 232 9.49 5.60 -6.50
C ALA A 232 10.89 5.05 -6.21
N ILE A 233 11.14 4.61 -4.98
CA ILE A 233 12.42 4.04 -4.55
C ILE A 233 12.39 2.56 -4.89
N LEU A 234 13.20 2.16 -5.86
CA LEU A 234 13.26 0.81 -6.40
C LEU A 234 14.73 0.36 -6.47
N ASP A 235 15.08 -0.66 -5.69
CA ASP A 235 16.46 -1.14 -5.51
C ASP A 235 17.15 -1.64 -6.80
N ASP A 236 16.42 -1.75 -7.90
CA ASP A 236 16.98 -2.08 -9.21
C ASP A 236 17.42 -0.86 -10.03
N ARG A 237 17.12 0.37 -9.60
CA ARG A 237 17.40 1.61 -10.36
C ARG A 237 17.77 2.84 -9.52
N CYS A 238 17.35 2.90 -8.26
CA CYS A 238 17.68 4.00 -7.36
C CYS A 238 17.68 3.55 -5.89
N ARG A 239 18.35 4.31 -5.01
CA ARG A 239 18.37 4.06 -3.56
C ARG A 239 18.60 5.34 -2.78
N ILE A 240 18.24 5.33 -1.50
CA ILE A 240 18.54 6.43 -0.57
C ILE A 240 19.93 6.23 0.01
N ILE A 241 20.79 7.24 -0.10
CA ILE A 241 22.13 7.30 0.47
C ILE A 241 22.23 8.48 1.45
N ASP A 242 23.25 8.44 2.30
CA ASP A 242 23.65 9.63 3.06
C ASP A 242 24.14 10.70 2.07
N GLY A 243 23.58 11.90 2.18
CA GLY A 243 24.08 13.05 1.45
C GLY A 243 25.46 13.44 1.97
N PRO A 244 26.19 14.29 1.22
CA PRO A 244 27.39 14.92 1.77
C PRO A 244 26.98 15.56 3.10
N VAL A 245 27.77 15.31 4.14
CA VAL A 245 27.62 16.01 5.42
C VAL A 245 27.69 17.49 5.06
N ASP A 246 26.54 18.18 5.07
CA ASP A 246 26.55 19.62 5.14
C ASP A 246 27.35 19.90 6.41
N SER A 247 28.63 20.23 6.23
CA SER A 247 29.50 20.65 7.31
C SER A 247 28.71 21.72 8.02
N LEU A 248 28.28 21.44 9.25
CA LEU A 248 27.63 22.39 10.13
C LEU A 248 28.47 23.66 10.07
N THR A 249 28.03 24.63 9.27
CA THR A 249 28.68 25.93 9.22
C THR A 249 28.25 26.57 10.51
N MET A 250 29.07 26.40 11.55
CA MET A 250 28.90 27.09 12.81
C MET A 250 29.11 28.58 12.49
N ARG A 251 28.01 29.28 12.17
CA ARG A 251 28.00 30.74 12.02
C ARG A 251 28.13 31.34 13.42
N LEU A 252 29.35 31.34 13.95
CA LEU A 252 29.68 32.22 15.07
C LEU A 252 29.92 33.62 14.51
N THR A 253 29.00 34.54 14.76
CA THR A 253 29.32 35.98 14.79
C THR A 253 28.43 36.67 15.82
N PRO A 254 28.91 37.68 16.58
CA PRO A 254 30.14 38.45 16.35
C PRO A 254 31.22 38.38 17.46
N VAL A 255 32.46 38.55 16.99
CA VAL A 255 33.74 38.90 17.63
C VAL A 255 33.96 38.43 19.08
N PRO A 256 34.71 37.34 19.28
CA PRO A 256 35.17 37.00 20.60
C PRO A 256 36.51 37.74 20.84
N ASN A 257 36.87 38.01 22.09
CA ASN A 257 38.07 38.77 22.45
C ASN A 257 39.35 38.06 21.93
N GLU A 258 40.52 38.72 21.97
CA GLU A 258 41.77 38.10 21.49
C GLU A 258 42.06 36.71 22.10
N GLY A 259 41.66 36.49 23.35
CA GLY A 259 41.82 35.20 24.03
C GLY A 259 40.97 34.10 23.37
N ASP A 260 39.73 34.41 23.04
CA ASP A 260 38.82 33.47 22.39
C ASP A 260 39.21 33.19 20.92
N ARG A 261 39.75 34.18 20.20
CA ARG A 261 40.30 33.96 18.85
C ARG A 261 41.40 32.91 18.87
N ARG A 262 42.31 33.01 19.85
CA ARG A 262 43.44 32.08 20.01
C ARG A 262 42.98 30.67 20.37
N ASN A 263 41.94 30.54 21.20
CA ASN A 263 41.36 29.25 21.55
C ASN A 263 40.70 28.59 20.32
N ILE A 264 39.99 29.37 19.51
CA ILE A 264 39.36 28.88 18.27
C ILE A 264 40.42 28.46 17.25
N GLU A 265 41.47 29.27 17.04
CA GLU A 265 42.59 28.91 16.16
C GLU A 265 43.28 27.62 16.58
N ASN A 266 43.56 27.46 17.88
CA ASN A 266 44.17 26.24 18.41
C ASN A 266 43.26 25.02 18.25
N HIS A 267 41.96 25.18 18.46
CA HIS A 267 40.97 24.12 18.27
C HIS A 267 40.89 23.70 16.79
N CYS A 268 40.77 24.65 15.87
CA CYS A 268 40.76 24.38 14.43
C CYS A 268 42.06 23.72 13.96
N LYS A 269 43.21 24.15 14.49
CA LYS A 269 44.52 23.55 14.17
C LYS A 269 44.62 22.10 14.66
N GLY A 270 44.07 21.79 15.84
CA GLY A 270 43.97 20.41 16.35
C GLY A 270 43.11 19.49 15.48
N LEU A 271 42.21 20.09 14.68
CA LEU A 271 41.36 19.39 13.72
C LEU A 271 41.92 19.42 12.27
N GLY A 272 43.10 20.02 12.05
CA GLY A 272 43.74 20.08 10.73
C GLY A 272 43.26 21.20 9.81
N PHE A 273 42.52 22.18 10.32
CA PHE A 273 42.00 23.32 9.55
C PHE A 273 42.76 24.62 9.86
N ALA A 274 42.89 25.51 8.87
CA ALA A 274 43.34 26.88 9.07
C ALA A 274 42.13 27.81 9.22
N ALA A 275 42.12 28.64 10.27
CA ALA A 275 41.10 29.66 10.46
C ALA A 275 41.63 31.01 9.91
N GLU A 276 40.88 31.64 9.00
CA GLU A 276 41.18 32.95 8.46
C GLU A 276 40.08 33.92 8.87
N TRP A 277 40.44 35.02 9.54
CA TRP A 277 39.48 36.01 10.00
C TRP A 277 39.29 37.09 8.93
N LEU A 278 38.08 37.17 8.38
CA LEU A 278 37.68 38.27 7.51
C LEU A 278 37.35 39.48 8.38
N TRP A 279 38.06 40.59 8.14
CA TRP A 279 37.84 41.88 8.80
C TRP A 279 36.66 42.64 8.18
#